data_AF-A0A2H0XX62-F1
#
_entry.id   AF-A0A2H0XX62-F1
#
_cell.length_a   1.000
_cell.length_b   1.000
_cell.length_c   1.000
_cell.angle_alpha   90.00
_cell.angle_beta   90.00
_cell.angle_gamma   90.00
#
_symmetry.space_group_name_H-M   'P 1'
#
loop_
_entity.id
_entity.type
_entity.pdbx_description
1 polymer ?
#
loop_
_entity_poly.entity_id
_entity_poly.type
_entity_poly.pdbx_seq_one_letter_code
_entity_poly.pdbx_strand_id
1 'polypeptide(L)'
;MDHKKIYYYVICVMTFFVLLWGAIDLASSSIGLINLHRSAQNISLPSDESPLPPEKGDQTFDFYYQDKMLQDRFWDSLVRVLLSGAIFVYCRYTIEKLEDKA
;
A
#
# COMPACT_ATOMS: atom_id res chain seq x y z
N MET A 1 -3.85 -8.73 -37.00
CA MET A 1 -3.86 -8.06 -35.68
C MET A 1 -2.42 -7.73 -35.33
N ASP A 2 -2.08 -6.46 -35.15
CA ASP A 2 -0.69 -6.02 -35.00
C ASP A 2 -0.12 -6.52 -33.66
N HIS A 3 0.93 -7.36 -33.69
CA HIS A 3 1.50 -8.02 -32.50
C HIS A 3 1.91 -7.01 -31.41
N LYS A 4 2.27 -5.79 -31.81
CA LYS A 4 2.57 -4.69 -30.88
C LYS A 4 1.37 -4.28 -30.03
N LYS A 5 0.16 -4.26 -30.60
CA LYS A 5 -1.07 -3.92 -29.86
C LYS A 5 -1.38 -4.96 -28.79
N ILE A 6 -1.30 -6.25 -29.15
CA ILE A 6 -1.52 -7.36 -28.21
C ILE A 6 -0.54 -7.28 -27.03
N TYR A 7 0.74 -7.00 -27.31
CA TYR A 7 1.77 -6.84 -26.27
C TYR A 7 1.39 -5.77 -25.23
N TYR A 8 1.00 -4.57 -25.67
CA TYR A 8 0.59 -3.51 -24.74
C TYR A 8 -0.71 -3.81 -24.01
N TYR A 9 -1.68 -4.49 -24.65
CA TYR A 9 -2.91 -4.93 -23.97
C TYR A 9 -2.60 -5.90 -22.82
N VAL A 10 -1.72 -6.87 -23.04
CA VAL A 10 -1.30 -7.82 -22.00
C VAL A 10 -0.66 -7.08 -20.82
N ILE A 11 0.22 -6.11 -21.08
CA ILE A 11 0.82 -5.29 -20.02
C ILE A 11 -0.24 -4.46 -19.30
N CYS A 12 -1.18 -3.84 -20.02
CA CYS A 12 -2.29 -3.09 -19.44
C CYS A 12 -3.13 -3.96 -18.48
N VAL A 13 -3.49 -5.18 -18.89
CA VAL A 13 -4.26 -6.10 -18.05
C VAL A 13 -3.46 -6.50 -16.81
N MET A 14 -2.19 -6.89 -16.97
CA MET A 14 -1.34 -7.29 -15.84
C MET A 14 -1.15 -6.15 -14.83
N THR A 15 -0.85 -4.95 -15.31
CA THR A 15 -0.68 -3.76 -14.46
C THR A 15 -1.98 -3.33 -13.79
N PHE A 16 -3.13 -3.53 -14.44
CA PHE A 16 -4.45 -3.31 -13.84
C PHE A 16 -4.70 -4.26 -12.65
N PHE A 17 -4.35 -5.54 -12.76
CA PHE A 17 -4.43 -6.47 -11.63
C PHE A 17 -3.53 -6.03 -10.47
N VAL A 18 -2.29 -5.62 -10.75
CA VAL A 18 -1.36 -5.11 -9.74
C VAL A 18 -1.88 -3.83 -9.08
N LEU A 19 -2.50 -2.93 -9.85
CA LEU A 19 -3.14 -1.72 -9.35
C LEU A 19 -4.28 -2.03 -8.39
N LEU A 20 -5.18 -2.94 -8.78
CA LEU A 20 -6.31 -3.34 -7.96
C LEU A 20 -5.84 -3.95 -6.64
N TRP A 21 -4.88 -4.87 -6.71
CA TRP A 21 -4.30 -5.49 -5.53
C TRP A 21 -3.61 -4.46 -4.62
N GLY A 22 -2.76 -3.61 -5.20
CA GLY A 22 -2.07 -2.55 -4.47
C GLY A 22 -3.02 -1.55 -3.82
N ALA A 23 -4.14 -1.22 -4.46
CA ALA A 23 -5.16 -0.34 -3.90
C ALA A 23 -5.85 -0.97 -2.67
N ILE A 24 -6.16 -2.27 -2.71
CA ILE A 24 -6.74 -3.00 -1.58
C ILE A 24 -5.75 -3.06 -0.41
N ASP A 25 -4.48 -3.38 -0.68
CA ASP A 25 -3.44 -3.41 0.36
C ASP A 25 -3.19 -2.02 0.97
N LEU A 26 -3.18 -0.97 0.15
CA LEU A 26 -3.04 0.41 0.62
C LEU A 26 -4.22 0.83 1.49
N ALA A 27 -5.45 0.51 1.09
CA ALA A 27 -6.65 0.82 1.86
C ALA A 27 -6.67 0.06 3.20
N SER A 28 -6.37 -1.25 3.19
CA SER A 28 -6.36 -2.07 4.40
C SER A 28 -5.27 -1.65 5.39
N SER A 29 -4.06 -1.36 4.92
CA SER A 29 -2.96 -0.83 5.76
C SER A 29 -3.28 0.55 6.33
N SER A 30 -3.90 1.44 5.54
CA SER A 30 -4.35 2.75 6.02
C SER A 30 -5.38 2.63 7.15
N ILE A 31 -6.40 1.78 6.96
CA ILE A 31 -7.42 1.53 7.99
C ILE A 31 -6.77 0.94 9.25
N GLY A 32 -5.83 0.01 9.08
CA GLY A 32 -5.08 -0.58 10.18
C GLY A 32 -4.27 0.46 10.96
N LEU A 33 -3.56 1.37 10.28
CA LEU A 33 -2.79 2.45 10.92
C LEU A 33 -3.69 3.40 11.70
N ILE A 34 -4.85 3.78 11.13
CA ILE A 34 -5.83 4.63 11.80
C ILE A 34 -6.36 3.96 13.08
N ASN A 35 -6.69 2.66 13.01
CA ASN A 35 -7.20 1.91 14.15
C ASN A 35 -6.12 1.70 15.23
N LEU A 36 -4.87 1.48 14.82
CA LEU A 36 -3.74 1.33 15.73
C LEU A 36 -3.45 2.64 16.44
N HIS A 37 -3.42 3.75 15.71
CA HIS A 37 -3.25 5.09 16.27
C HIS A 37 -4.36 5.44 17.26
N ARG A 38 -5.62 5.11 16.93
CA ARG A 38 -6.76 5.27 17.85
C ARG A 38 -6.62 4.40 19.11
N SER A 39 -6.13 3.17 18.99
CA SER A 39 -5.87 2.31 20.15
C SER A 39 -4.75 2.85 21.02
N ALA A 40 -3.67 3.34 20.41
CA ALA A 40 -2.53 3.94 21.13
C ALA A 40 -2.95 5.18 21.93
N GLN A 41 -3.85 6.01 21.42
CA GLN A 41 -4.38 7.18 22.15
C GLN A 41 -5.21 6.81 23.39
N ASN A 42 -5.80 5.61 23.42
CA ASN A 42 -6.56 5.13 24.58
C ASN A 42 -5.65 4.52 25.67
N ILE A 43 -4.37 4.29 25.36
CA ILE A 43 -3.36 3.79 26.30
C ILE A 43 -2.67 5.00 26.89
N SER A 44 -3.08 5.40 28.09
CA SER A 44 -2.40 6.43 28.86
C SER A 44 -0.94 6.03 29.11
N LEU A 45 0.00 6.73 28.47
CA LEU A 45 1.42 6.65 28.81
C LEU A 45 1.57 6.99 30.31
N PRO A 46 2.17 6.12 31.14
CA PRO A 46 2.46 6.49 32.51
C PRO A 46 3.56 7.56 32.52
N SER A 47 3.32 8.61 33.31
CA SER A 47 4.27 9.67 33.64
C SER A 47 5.63 9.08 34.09
N ASP A 48 6.72 9.76 33.73
CA ASP A 48 8.15 9.40 33.83
C ASP A 48 8.70 8.92 35.20
N GLU A 49 7.88 8.65 36.21
CA GLU A 49 8.33 8.41 37.60
C GLU A 49 8.05 6.99 38.12
N SER A 50 7.67 6.02 37.29
CA SER A 50 7.50 4.63 37.76
C SER A 50 7.96 3.60 36.74
N PRO A 51 8.71 2.55 37.16
CA PRO A 51 9.05 1.45 36.27
C PRO A 51 7.77 0.87 35.67
N LEU A 52 7.69 0.82 34.34
CA LEU A 52 6.61 0.14 33.65
C LEU A 52 6.52 -1.29 34.18
N PRO A 53 5.37 -1.75 34.72
CA PRO A 53 5.20 -3.16 35.02
C PRO A 53 5.46 -3.98 33.75
N PRO A 54 6.11 -5.15 33.85
CA PRO A 54 6.59 -5.90 32.69
C PRO A 54 5.50 -6.17 31.64
N GLU A 55 4.25 -6.41 32.09
CA GLU A 55 3.06 -6.53 31.22
C GLU A 55 2.79 -5.32 30.30
N LYS A 56 3.10 -4.09 30.75
CA LYS A 56 2.95 -2.88 29.93
C LYS A 56 4.12 -2.66 28.98
N GLY A 57 5.30 -3.17 29.33
CA GLY A 57 6.46 -3.19 28.43
C GLY A 57 6.16 -4.02 27.18
N ASP A 58 5.69 -5.25 27.37
CA ASP A 58 5.37 -6.19 26.28
C ASP A 58 4.29 -5.64 25.34
N GLN A 59 3.24 -5.01 25.89
CA GLN A 59 2.20 -4.36 25.08
C GLN A 59 2.77 -3.19 24.25
N THR A 60 3.64 -2.37 24.83
CA THR A 60 4.24 -1.23 24.11
C THR A 60 5.15 -1.69 22.97
N PHE A 61 5.90 -2.79 23.19
CA PHE A 61 6.69 -3.43 22.15
C PHE A 61 5.81 -4.00 21.02
N ASP A 62 4.69 -4.64 21.34
CA ASP A 62 3.75 -5.15 20.35
C ASP A 62 3.13 -4.04 19.49
N PHE A 63 2.75 -2.91 20.09
CA PHE A 63 2.25 -1.75 19.34
C PHE A 63 3.29 -1.17 18.39
N TYR A 64 4.55 -1.06 18.83
CA TYR A 64 5.64 -0.58 17.99
C TYR A 64 5.88 -1.48 16.78
N TYR A 65 5.92 -2.81 16.98
CA TYR A 65 6.12 -3.76 15.88
C TYR A 65 4.94 -3.80 14.92
N GLN A 66 3.70 -3.74 15.43
CA GLN A 66 2.52 -3.66 14.60
C GLN A 66 2.52 -2.38 13.77
N ASP A 67 2.84 -1.23 14.36
CA ASP A 67 2.94 0.05 13.65
C ASP A 67 3.99 -0.02 12.53
N LYS A 68 5.18 -0.56 12.84
CA LYS A 68 6.24 -0.74 11.84
C LYS A 68 5.83 -1.66 10.69
N MET A 69 5.23 -2.81 10.98
CA MET A 69 4.77 -3.73 9.92
C MET A 69 3.68 -3.10 9.04
N LEU A 70 2.76 -2.35 9.62
CA LEU A 70 1.72 -1.67 8.86
C LEU A 70 2.28 -0.53 8.01
N GLN A 71 3.24 0.24 8.53
CA GLN A 71 3.92 1.30 7.78
C GLN A 71 4.70 0.74 6.60
N ASP A 72 5.48 -0.32 6.81
CA ASP A 72 6.25 -0.96 5.73
C ASP A 72 5.33 -1.47 4.62
N ARG A 73 4.22 -2.13 5.01
CA ARG A 73 3.20 -2.59 4.05
C ARG A 73 2.52 -1.43 3.32
N PHE A 74 2.22 -0.33 4.01
CA PHE A 74 1.61 0.86 3.42
C PHE A 74 2.53 1.46 2.35
N TRP A 75 3.81 1.67 2.68
CA TRP A 75 4.78 2.25 1.74
C TRP A 75 5.05 1.34 0.54
N ASP A 76 5.20 0.03 0.74
CA ASP A 76 5.34 -0.92 -0.37
C ASP A 76 4.12 -0.86 -1.31
N SER A 77 2.91 -0.85 -0.73
CA SER A 77 1.67 -0.78 -1.49
C SER A 77 1.53 0.54 -2.23
N LEU A 78 1.94 1.66 -1.62
CA LEU A 78 1.92 2.97 -2.24
C LEU A 78 2.84 3.03 -3.47
N VAL A 79 4.09 2.57 -3.33
CA VAL A 79 5.05 2.52 -4.45
C VAL A 79 4.50 1.63 -5.57
N ARG A 80 3.91 0.49 -5.21
CA ARG A 80 3.30 -0.43 -6.18
C ARG A 80 2.17 0.22 -6.95
N VAL A 81 1.25 0.93 -6.29
CA VAL A 81 0.15 1.65 -6.92
C VAL A 81 0.66 2.75 -7.84
N LEU A 82 1.64 3.55 -7.38
CA LEU A 82 2.20 4.65 -8.18
C LEU A 82 2.89 4.14 -9.45
N LEU A 83 3.73 3.11 -9.33
CA LEU A 83 4.49 2.57 -10.44
C LEU A 83 3.57 1.84 -11.44
N SER A 84 2.68 0.98 -10.95
CA SER A 84 1.72 0.27 -11.81
C SER A 84 0.74 1.24 -12.47
N GLY A 85 0.35 2.32 -11.80
CA GLY A 85 -0.45 3.41 -12.36
C GLY A 85 0.25 4.12 -13.51
N ALA A 86 1.51 4.49 -13.33
CA ALA A 86 2.31 5.11 -14.38
C ALA A 86 2.46 4.18 -15.61
N ILE A 87 2.75 2.90 -15.40
CA ILE A 87 2.88 1.92 -16.49
C ILE A 87 1.55 1.70 -17.20
N PHE A 88 0.45 1.59 -16.44
CA PHE A 88 -0.89 1.41 -17.01
C PHE A 88 -1.29 2.59 -17.90
N VAL A 89 -1.10 3.83 -17.41
CA VAL A 89 -1.37 5.05 -18.19
C VAL A 89 -0.51 5.11 -19.46
N TYR A 90 0.79 4.79 -19.34
CA TYR A 90 1.69 4.75 -20.49
C TYR A 90 1.28 3.73 -21.54
N CYS A 91 0.94 2.51 -21.12
CA CYS A 91 0.51 1.44 -22.02
C CYS A 91 -0.80 1.81 -22.70
N ARG A 92 -1.77 2.35 -21.95
CA ARG A 92 -3.04 2.82 -22.49
C ARG A 92 -2.84 3.90 -23.55
N TYR A 93 -2.07 4.94 -23.24
CA TYR A 93 -1.74 6.00 -24.19
C TYR A 93 -1.07 5.47 -25.46
N THR A 94 -0.19 4.47 -25.31
CA THR A 94 0.49 3.86 -26.44
C THR A 94 -0.46 3.05 -27.32
N ILE A 95 -1.42 2.34 -26.73
CA ILE A 95 -2.47 1.63 -27.47
C ILE A 95 -3.33 2.61 -28.25
N GLU A 96 -3.84 3.66 -27.59
CA GLU A 96 -4.68 4.70 -28.23
C GLU A 96 -3.96 5.32 -29.44
N LYS A 97 -2.68 5.67 -29.28
CA LYS A 97 -1.85 6.19 -30.38
C LYS A 97 -1.62 5.19 -31.53
N LEU A 98 -1.58 3.89 -31.23
CA LEU A 98 -1.46 2.83 -32.24
C LEU A 98 -2.80 2.52 -32.92
N GLU A 99 -3.92 2.81 -32.27
CA GLU A 99 -5.26 2.73 -32.83
C GLU A 99 -5.53 3.90 -33.78
N ASP A 100 -5.19 5.13 -33.38
CA ASP A 100 -5.34 6.33 -34.22
C ASP A 100 -4.50 6.32 -35.51
N LYS A 101 -3.47 5.47 -35.57
CA LYS A 101 -2.56 5.33 -36.72
C LYS A 101 -2.90 4.17 -37.66
N ALA A 102 -3.88 3.32 -37.31
CA ALA A 102 -4.26 2.13 -38.07
C ALA A 102 -5.52 2.40 -38.91
#